data_AF-A0A844KQ70-F1
#
_entry.id   AF-A0A844KQ70-F1
#
_cell.length_a   1.000
_cell.length_b   1.000
_cell.length_c   1.000
_cell.angle_alpha   90.00
_cell.angle_beta   90.00
_cell.angle_gamma   90.00
#
_symmetry.space_group_name_H-M   'P 1'
#
loop_
_entity.id
_entity.type
_entity.pdbx_description
1 polymer ?
#
loop_
_entity_poly.entity_id
_entity_poly.type
_entity_poly.pdbx_seq_one_letter_code
_entity_poly.pdbx_strand_id
1 'polypeptide(L)'
;MKGYHYIKRGIDIILSGMAIVILSPLLLFLCIAIKLDTPGPILFKQKRVGIHRSFFQIYKFRTMRIDTPKDVPTHMLENPEQYITKVGKFLRKTSLDELPQIFNIFKGEMSIVGPRPALWNQDDLVAEREKYGANDVTPGLTGWAQINGRDELEIPDKARLDGEYVKHLGPWMDLKCFLGTIGSVLMHDGVVEGGTGELNKEDEETEAHKSETAQSSAKKETIAKDTEESEKGRRKKKILITGSGSYVGTSVEAWLKQWPEYYQVDTLDMRTQTWRTHDFSAYDVVYHVAGIAHADVGQVTEEEKKQYYRVNTDLAVETAEKAKKEGVQQFLFMSSMIVYSGCKEKKITKNTIPKPLNFYGDSKWQADQKIQALADERFKVVVLRSPMIYGKGSMGNYPQLAKLAGKLPLFPIVHNQRSMLYIENLAQFVKRMIDNEETGVFFPQNEQYINTSDLVQMIAVVKGHRLVMVPATGWIIRLMKKIPGKIGILTGKAFGDSVYDMQMSEYKEEYRVCDWKESVRRTEG
;
A
#
# COMPACT_ATOMS: atom_id res chain seq x y z
N MET A 1 12.86 -4.76 40.93
CA MET A 1 11.81 -5.65 40.37
C MET A 1 10.57 -5.76 41.26
N LYS A 2 10.67 -6.12 42.55
CA LYS A 2 9.49 -6.28 43.47
C LYS A 2 8.49 -5.10 43.43
N GLY A 3 8.95 -3.86 43.50
CA GLY A 3 8.08 -2.67 43.46
C GLY A 3 7.23 -2.54 42.19
N TYR A 4 7.76 -2.93 41.03
CA TYR A 4 7.03 -2.85 39.77
C TYR A 4 5.94 -3.93 39.66
N HIS A 5 6.13 -5.12 40.23
CA HIS A 5 5.08 -6.15 40.24
C HIS A 5 3.82 -5.69 40.98
N TYR A 6 3.97 -4.96 42.10
CA TYR A 6 2.82 -4.38 42.81
C TYR A 6 2.12 -3.30 41.99
N ILE A 7 2.87 -2.43 41.31
CA ILE A 7 2.32 -1.39 40.42
C ILE A 7 1.58 -2.03 39.25
N LYS A 8 2.21 -2.99 38.57
CA LYS A 8 1.62 -3.77 37.47
C LYS A 8 0.34 -4.46 37.92
N ARG A 9 0.33 -5.07 39.09
CA ARG A 9 -0.87 -5.69 39.65
C ARG A 9 -1.99 -4.69 39.89
N GLY A 10 -1.69 -3.50 40.41
CA GLY A 10 -2.66 -2.41 40.57
C GLY A 10 -3.26 -1.97 39.23
N ILE A 11 -2.42 -1.81 38.20
CA ILE A 11 -2.84 -1.48 36.84
C ILE A 11 -3.75 -2.58 36.27
N ASP A 12 -3.37 -3.85 36.42
CA ASP A 12 -4.17 -4.99 35.96
C ASP A 12 -5.57 -5.00 36.59
N ILE A 13 -5.68 -4.77 37.91
CA ILE A 13 -6.97 -4.72 38.61
C ILE A 13 -7.84 -3.58 38.09
N ILE A 14 -7.28 -2.37 37.95
CA ILE A 14 -8.01 -1.19 37.49
C ILE A 14 -8.50 -1.39 36.05
N LEU A 15 -7.59 -1.76 35.15
CA LEU A 15 -7.91 -1.91 33.72
C LEU A 15 -8.86 -3.08 33.46
N SER A 16 -8.66 -4.24 34.11
CA SER A 16 -9.58 -5.36 33.97
C SER A 16 -10.94 -5.07 34.60
N GLY A 17 -10.98 -4.37 35.75
CA GLY A 17 -12.23 -3.92 36.37
C GLY A 17 -13.02 -2.98 35.46
N MET A 18 -12.37 -1.98 34.87
CA MET A 18 -12.98 -1.09 33.88
C MET A 18 -13.46 -1.86 32.64
N ALA A 19 -12.64 -2.78 32.12
CA ALA A 19 -12.99 -3.60 30.96
C ALA A 19 -14.22 -4.47 31.24
N ILE A 20 -14.34 -5.08 32.43
CA ILE A 20 -15.51 -5.87 32.83
C ILE A 20 -16.77 -5.01 32.77
N VAL A 21 -16.75 -3.79 33.31
CA VAL A 21 -17.91 -2.88 33.31
C VAL A 21 -18.26 -2.44 31.87
N ILE A 22 -17.27 -1.94 31.13
CA ILE A 22 -17.48 -1.40 29.77
C ILE A 22 -17.93 -2.50 28.79
N LEU A 23 -17.34 -3.69 28.88
CA LEU A 23 -17.65 -4.81 28.00
C LEU A 23 -18.84 -5.64 28.48
N SER A 24 -19.41 -5.36 29.66
CA SER A 24 -20.53 -6.15 30.20
C SER A 24 -21.74 -6.28 29.25
N PRO A 25 -22.15 -5.25 28.47
CA PRO A 25 -23.25 -5.42 27.52
C PRO A 25 -22.90 -6.38 26.38
N LEU A 26 -21.65 -6.31 25.89
CA LEU A 26 -21.14 -7.21 24.85
C LEU A 26 -21.01 -8.64 25.39
N LEU A 27 -20.44 -8.82 26.58
CA LEU A 27 -20.32 -10.14 27.21
C LEU A 27 -21.69 -10.78 27.41
N LEU A 28 -22.70 -10.00 27.83
CA LEU A 28 -24.08 -10.48 27.97
C LEU A 28 -24.65 -10.92 26.61
N PHE A 29 -24.45 -10.13 25.56
CA PHE A 29 -24.90 -10.50 24.21
C PHE A 29 -24.24 -11.81 23.73
N LEU A 30 -22.92 -11.96 23.92
CA LEU A 30 -22.21 -13.19 23.53
C LEU A 30 -22.66 -14.39 24.36
N CYS A 31 -22.91 -14.21 25.66
CA CYS A 31 -23.51 -15.23 26.52
C CYS A 31 -24.85 -15.74 25.98
N ILE A 32 -25.73 -14.82 25.54
CA ILE A 32 -27.03 -15.15 24.94
C ILE A 32 -26.81 -15.90 23.62
N ALA A 33 -25.95 -15.39 22.73
CA ALA A 33 -25.67 -16.00 21.44
C ALA A 33 -25.17 -17.45 21.57
N ILE A 34 -24.23 -17.72 22.49
CA ILE A 34 -23.71 -19.07 22.76
C ILE A 34 -24.81 -19.98 23.29
N LYS A 35 -25.68 -19.47 24.17
CA LYS A 35 -26.77 -20.25 24.77
C LYS A 35 -27.85 -20.62 23.76
N LEU A 36 -28.11 -19.75 22.78
CA LEU A 36 -29.05 -19.98 21.69
C LEU A 36 -28.49 -20.91 20.61
N ASP A 37 -27.17 -20.90 20.37
CA ASP A 37 -26.53 -21.73 19.34
C ASP A 37 -26.54 -23.22 19.71
N THR A 38 -26.16 -23.56 20.95
CA THR A 38 -26.10 -24.96 21.39
C THR A 38 -26.40 -25.10 22.90
N PRO A 39 -27.01 -26.22 23.35
CA PRO A 39 -27.20 -26.49 24.77
C PRO A 39 -25.85 -26.63 25.50
N GLY A 40 -25.82 -26.35 26.82
CA GLY A 40 -24.63 -26.50 27.68
C GLY A 40 -24.19 -25.24 28.45
N PRO A 41 -22.99 -25.26 29.07
CA PRO A 41 -22.39 -24.14 29.82
C PRO A 41 -21.79 -23.07 28.90
N ILE A 42 -21.95 -21.79 29.25
CA ILE A 42 -21.45 -20.66 28.42
C ILE A 42 -19.92 -20.58 28.43
N LEU A 43 -19.31 -20.83 29.58
CA LEU A 43 -17.86 -20.76 29.75
C LEU A 43 -17.23 -22.14 29.57
N PHE A 44 -16.16 -22.17 28.80
CA PHE A 44 -15.19 -23.26 28.77
C PHE A 44 -14.08 -22.96 29.79
N LYS A 45 -13.73 -23.97 30.60
CA LYS A 45 -12.68 -23.88 31.61
C LYS A 45 -11.61 -24.91 31.27
N GLN A 46 -10.35 -24.50 31.28
CA GLN A 46 -9.23 -25.40 31.01
C GLN A 46 -8.09 -25.18 32.00
N LYS A 47 -7.45 -26.28 32.42
CA LYS A 47 -6.28 -26.25 33.29
C LYS A 47 -5.07 -25.71 32.54
N ARG A 48 -4.42 -24.69 33.10
CA ARG A 48 -3.24 -24.02 32.54
C ARG A 48 -2.13 -23.87 33.57
N VAL A 49 -0.90 -23.78 33.08
CA VAL A 49 0.29 -23.51 33.91
C VAL A 49 0.35 -22.02 34.23
N GLY A 50 0.38 -21.70 35.51
CA GLY A 50 0.52 -20.37 36.08
C GLY A 50 1.91 -20.13 36.67
N ILE A 51 2.03 -19.06 37.46
CA ILE A 51 3.29 -18.66 38.09
C ILE A 51 3.85 -19.79 38.97
N HIS A 52 5.16 -19.98 38.94
CA HIS A 52 5.89 -21.05 39.65
C HIS A 52 5.35 -22.46 39.37
N ARG A 53 4.85 -22.68 38.15
CA ARG A 53 4.24 -23.95 37.71
C ARG A 53 3.00 -24.36 38.51
N SER A 54 2.38 -23.43 39.23
CA SER A 54 1.05 -23.64 39.81
C SER A 54 0.02 -23.82 38.70
N PHE A 55 -1.15 -24.36 39.03
CA PHE A 55 -2.23 -24.52 38.05
C PHE A 55 -3.39 -23.57 38.36
N PHE A 56 -3.96 -23.01 37.30
CA PHE A 56 -5.20 -22.23 37.38
C PHE A 56 -6.17 -22.62 36.26
N GLN A 57 -7.42 -22.18 36.39
CA GLN A 57 -8.47 -22.42 35.40
C GLN A 57 -8.63 -21.19 34.52
N ILE A 58 -8.20 -21.28 33.26
CA ILE A 58 -8.42 -20.21 32.30
C ILE A 58 -9.87 -20.20 31.84
N TYR A 59 -10.47 -19.02 31.74
CA TYR A 59 -11.84 -18.86 31.27
C TYR A 59 -11.88 -18.45 29.80
N LYS A 60 -12.67 -19.17 29.02
CA LYS A 60 -13.02 -18.80 27.64
C LYS A 60 -14.51 -18.96 27.41
N PHE A 61 -15.04 -18.35 26.36
CA PHE A 61 -16.37 -18.72 25.88
C PHE A 61 -16.32 -20.10 25.23
N ARG A 62 -17.40 -20.87 25.39
CA ARG A 62 -17.53 -22.16 24.75
C ARG A 62 -17.68 -21.96 23.24
N THR A 63 -16.77 -22.54 22.48
CA THR A 63 -16.75 -22.49 21.01
C THR A 63 -16.94 -23.85 20.35
N MET A 64 -16.98 -24.92 21.15
CA MET A 64 -17.17 -26.31 20.69
C MET A 64 -18.39 -26.95 21.35
N ARG A 65 -18.88 -28.03 20.75
CA ARG A 65 -19.96 -28.87 21.29
C ARG A 65 -19.50 -29.62 22.55
N ILE A 66 -20.44 -30.02 23.41
CA ILE A 66 -20.15 -30.64 24.71
C ILE A 66 -19.52 -32.05 24.57
N ASP A 67 -19.83 -32.74 23.48
CA ASP A 67 -19.36 -34.08 23.12
C ASP A 67 -17.91 -34.10 22.58
N THR A 68 -17.26 -32.95 22.48
CA THR A 68 -15.84 -32.84 22.09
C THR A 68 -14.94 -33.49 23.15
N PRO A 69 -13.89 -34.24 22.76
CA PRO A 69 -12.85 -34.71 23.67
C PRO A 69 -12.27 -33.57 24.52
N LYS A 70 -12.28 -33.74 25.85
CA LYS A 70 -11.83 -32.71 26.80
C LYS A 70 -10.31 -32.71 26.91
N ASP A 71 -9.75 -31.54 27.20
CA ASP A 71 -8.33 -31.34 27.54
C ASP A 71 -7.31 -31.71 26.45
N VAL A 72 -7.75 -31.87 25.21
CA VAL A 72 -6.89 -32.04 24.03
C VAL A 72 -6.83 -30.71 23.24
N PRO A 73 -5.65 -30.27 22.77
CA PRO A 73 -5.57 -29.11 21.87
C PRO A 73 -6.39 -29.34 20.59
N THR A 74 -7.05 -28.29 20.08
CA THR A 74 -7.90 -28.38 18.87
C THR A 74 -7.16 -28.99 17.68
N HIS A 75 -5.86 -28.73 17.52
CA HIS A 75 -5.02 -29.23 16.41
C HIS A 75 -4.63 -30.71 16.54
N MET A 76 -4.78 -31.30 17.73
CA MET A 76 -4.58 -32.74 17.93
C MET A 76 -5.85 -33.55 17.67
N LEU A 77 -6.95 -32.89 17.25
CA LEU A 77 -8.16 -33.55 16.80
C LEU A 77 -8.08 -33.76 15.29
N GLU A 78 -8.31 -34.99 14.83
CA GLU A 78 -8.23 -35.35 13.40
C GLU A 78 -9.20 -34.56 12.51
N ASN A 79 -10.34 -34.13 13.07
CA ASN A 79 -11.28 -33.24 12.39
C ASN A 79 -11.87 -32.27 13.44
N PRO A 80 -11.23 -31.11 13.67
CA PRO A 80 -11.68 -30.16 14.69
C PRO A 80 -12.93 -29.39 14.26
N GLU A 81 -13.08 -29.09 12.97
CA GLU A 81 -14.21 -28.31 12.42
C GLU A 81 -15.57 -28.94 12.72
N GLN A 82 -15.68 -30.27 12.79
CA GLN A 82 -16.95 -30.96 13.11
C GLN A 82 -17.51 -30.59 14.50
N TYR A 83 -16.61 -30.24 15.44
CA TYR A 83 -16.95 -29.98 16.82
C TYR A 83 -17.18 -28.49 17.11
N ILE A 84 -16.84 -27.58 16.20
CA ILE A 84 -16.98 -26.13 16.38
C ILE A 84 -18.44 -25.71 16.12
N THR A 85 -19.00 -24.87 16.99
CA THR A 85 -20.37 -24.35 16.79
C THR A 85 -20.38 -23.14 15.85
N LYS A 86 -21.55 -22.75 15.32
CA LYS A 86 -21.63 -21.63 14.37
C LYS A 86 -21.20 -20.31 15.01
N VAL A 87 -21.68 -20.04 16.23
CA VAL A 87 -21.22 -18.90 17.04
C VAL A 87 -19.77 -19.10 17.46
N GLY A 88 -19.36 -20.33 17.78
CA GLY A 88 -17.99 -20.68 18.12
C GLY A 88 -16.97 -20.31 17.04
N LYS A 89 -17.30 -20.55 15.76
CA LYS A 89 -16.48 -20.18 14.61
C LYS A 89 -16.27 -18.67 14.52
N PHE A 90 -17.32 -17.88 14.76
CA PHE A 90 -17.22 -16.41 14.83
C PHE A 90 -16.36 -15.93 16.01
N LEU A 91 -16.59 -16.49 17.20
CA LEU A 91 -15.86 -16.11 18.41
C LEU A 91 -14.36 -16.38 18.30
N ARG A 92 -13.97 -17.52 17.74
CA ARG A 92 -12.57 -17.89 17.49
C ARG A 92 -11.90 -16.99 16.47
N LYS A 93 -12.58 -16.76 15.35
CA LYS A 93 -12.09 -15.87 14.29
C LYS A 93 -11.78 -14.47 14.84
N THR A 94 -12.64 -13.97 15.71
CA THR A 94 -12.50 -12.63 16.29
C THR A 94 -11.70 -12.59 17.60
N SER A 95 -11.21 -13.74 18.09
CA SER A 95 -10.62 -13.90 19.43
C SER A 95 -11.52 -13.42 20.59
N LEU A 96 -12.82 -13.23 20.33
CA LEU A 96 -13.80 -12.84 21.35
C LEU A 96 -14.00 -13.97 22.37
N ASP A 97 -13.64 -15.20 22.02
CA ASP A 97 -13.68 -16.35 22.92
C ASP A 97 -12.75 -16.19 24.14
N GLU A 98 -11.72 -15.34 24.05
CA GLU A 98 -10.76 -15.11 25.13
C GLU A 98 -11.17 -13.99 26.09
N LEU A 99 -12.21 -13.22 25.78
CA LEU A 99 -12.64 -12.11 26.65
C LEU A 99 -12.91 -12.51 28.11
N PRO A 100 -13.44 -13.71 28.44
CA PRO A 100 -13.61 -14.12 29.84
C PRO A 100 -12.31 -14.19 30.64
N GLN A 101 -11.13 -14.19 30.01
CA GLN A 101 -9.84 -14.13 30.70
C GLN A 101 -9.64 -12.82 31.48
N ILE A 102 -10.38 -11.75 31.19
CA ILE A 102 -10.33 -10.51 32.00
C ILE A 102 -10.68 -10.78 33.48
N PHE A 103 -11.50 -11.81 33.75
CA PHE A 103 -11.79 -12.22 35.13
C PHE A 103 -10.60 -12.96 35.77
N ASN A 104 -9.81 -13.71 35.02
CA ASN A 104 -8.55 -14.30 35.51
C ASN A 104 -7.54 -13.20 35.84
N ILE A 105 -7.47 -12.15 35.01
CA ILE A 105 -6.65 -10.96 35.28
C ILE A 105 -7.12 -10.27 36.55
N PHE A 106 -8.42 -10.01 36.69
CA PHE A 106 -8.96 -9.36 37.89
C PHE A 106 -8.70 -10.17 39.17
N LYS A 107 -8.80 -11.51 39.12
CA LYS A 107 -8.47 -12.41 40.24
C LYS A 107 -6.99 -12.50 40.59
N GLY A 108 -6.10 -12.15 39.66
CA GLY A 108 -4.65 -12.21 39.84
C GLY A 108 -4.02 -13.54 39.44
N GLU A 109 -4.75 -14.38 38.72
CA GLU A 109 -4.24 -15.63 38.13
C GLU A 109 -3.48 -15.34 36.82
N MET A 110 -3.82 -14.23 36.15
CA MET A 110 -3.18 -13.71 34.94
C MET A 110 -2.87 -12.21 35.06
N SER A 111 -2.08 -11.70 34.12
CA SER A 111 -1.83 -10.28 33.89
C SER A 111 -2.28 -9.89 32.47
N ILE A 112 -2.45 -8.60 32.19
CA ILE A 112 -2.69 -8.13 30.82
C ILE A 112 -1.49 -8.51 29.94
N VAL A 113 -0.27 -8.31 30.45
CA VAL A 113 0.97 -8.62 29.74
C VAL A 113 1.81 -9.63 30.51
N GLY A 114 2.28 -10.68 29.85
CA GLY A 114 3.14 -11.73 30.38
C GLY A 114 3.26 -12.91 29.40
N PRO A 115 4.12 -13.90 29.66
CA PRO A 115 4.16 -15.12 28.85
C PRO A 115 2.80 -15.79 28.77
N ARG A 116 2.35 -16.19 27.57
CA ARG A 116 1.05 -16.86 27.42
C ARG A 116 1.03 -18.18 28.19
N PRO A 117 -0.03 -18.49 28.96
CA PRO A 117 -0.05 -19.69 29.80
C PRO A 117 -0.01 -20.98 28.96
N ALA A 118 0.95 -21.85 29.27
CA ALA A 118 1.08 -23.17 28.62
C ALA A 118 -0.08 -24.09 29.03
N LEU A 119 -0.38 -25.08 28.20
CA LEU A 119 -1.25 -26.18 28.61
C LEU A 119 -0.61 -26.99 29.73
N TRP A 120 -1.44 -27.63 30.56
CA TRP A 120 -0.96 -28.42 31.69
C TRP A 120 -0.14 -29.66 31.27
N ASN A 121 -0.27 -30.11 30.02
CA ASN A 121 0.42 -31.27 29.45
C ASN A 121 1.54 -30.90 28.46
N GLN A 122 1.96 -29.63 28.41
CA GLN A 122 3.09 -29.17 27.59
C GLN A 122 4.37 -29.12 28.43
N ASP A 123 4.83 -30.29 28.87
CA ASP A 123 6.02 -30.40 29.74
C ASP A 123 7.30 -29.91 29.06
N ASP A 124 7.38 -30.04 27.73
CA ASP A 124 8.45 -29.55 26.87
C ASP A 124 8.61 -28.02 26.93
N LEU A 125 7.52 -27.28 26.71
CA LEU A 125 7.51 -25.82 26.78
C LEU A 125 7.75 -25.31 28.20
N VAL A 126 7.18 -25.99 29.20
CA VAL A 126 7.39 -25.64 30.61
C VAL A 126 8.85 -25.83 31.01
N ALA A 127 9.46 -26.95 30.64
CA ALA A 127 10.88 -27.22 30.90
C ALA A 127 11.79 -26.22 30.18
N GLU A 128 11.46 -25.85 28.94
CA GLU A 128 12.27 -24.89 28.18
C GLU A 128 12.19 -23.47 28.78
N ARG A 129 10.99 -23.04 29.18
CA ARG A 129 10.76 -21.74 29.86
C ARG A 129 11.48 -21.63 31.19
N GLU A 130 11.72 -22.73 31.88
CA GLU A 130 12.46 -22.76 33.15
C GLU A 130 13.87 -22.20 32.98
N LYS A 131 14.55 -22.55 31.87
CA LYS A 131 15.91 -22.09 31.57
C LYS A 131 16.03 -20.57 31.49
N TYR A 132 14.93 -19.89 31.20
CA TYR A 132 14.87 -18.45 31.01
C TYR A 132 14.11 -17.71 32.11
N GLY A 133 13.66 -18.40 33.17
CA GLY A 133 12.88 -17.81 34.26
C GLY A 133 11.46 -17.36 33.85
N ALA A 134 10.97 -17.80 32.70
CA ALA A 134 9.65 -17.40 32.19
C ALA A 134 8.48 -17.99 32.99
N ASN A 135 8.71 -19.08 33.74
CA ASN A 135 7.71 -19.67 34.63
C ASN A 135 7.54 -18.90 35.96
N ASP A 136 8.46 -17.99 36.29
CA ASP A 136 8.47 -17.25 37.55
C ASP A 136 7.73 -15.91 37.49
N VAL A 137 7.10 -15.61 36.35
CA VAL A 137 6.29 -14.41 36.17
C VAL A 137 4.83 -14.78 35.93
N THR A 138 3.91 -13.88 36.28
CA THR A 138 2.48 -14.08 36.06
C THR A 138 2.19 -14.21 34.56
N PRO A 139 1.45 -15.25 34.12
CA PRO A 139 1.13 -15.42 32.72
C PRO A 139 0.24 -14.28 32.19
N GLY A 140 0.37 -13.98 30.90
CA GLY A 140 -0.32 -12.87 30.24
C GLY A 140 -1.46 -13.30 29.32
N LEU A 141 -2.43 -12.40 29.13
CA LEU A 141 -3.34 -12.47 27.98
C LEU A 141 -2.57 -12.19 26.68
N THR A 142 -1.64 -11.23 26.73
CA THR A 142 -0.65 -10.98 25.69
C THR A 142 0.78 -11.01 26.22
N GLY A 143 1.78 -11.17 25.35
CA GLY A 143 3.19 -11.23 25.72
C GLY A 143 4.14 -10.99 24.55
N TRP A 144 5.44 -10.95 24.83
CA TRP A 144 6.47 -10.65 23.83
C TRP A 144 6.50 -11.68 22.69
N ALA A 145 6.45 -12.98 23.02
CA ALA A 145 6.31 -14.03 22.00
C ALA A 145 5.01 -13.90 21.20
N GLN A 146 3.91 -13.44 21.82
CA GLN A 146 2.61 -13.24 21.14
C GLN A 146 2.60 -12.08 20.14
N ILE A 147 3.56 -11.16 20.17
CA ILE A 147 3.65 -10.08 19.19
C ILE A 147 4.79 -10.26 18.18
N ASN A 148 5.64 -11.27 18.36
CA ASN A 148 6.78 -11.57 17.48
C ASN A 148 6.66 -12.92 16.75
N GLY A 149 5.48 -13.55 16.75
CA GLY A 149 5.25 -14.78 15.97
C GLY A 149 4.16 -15.72 16.52
N ARG A 150 3.66 -15.50 17.75
CA ARG A 150 2.58 -16.28 18.39
C ARG A 150 2.77 -17.80 18.37
N ASP A 151 2.07 -18.45 17.46
CA ASP A 151 1.92 -19.90 17.33
C ASP A 151 2.77 -20.45 16.17
N GLU A 152 3.37 -19.58 15.36
CA GLU A 152 4.36 -19.92 14.32
C GLU A 152 5.76 -20.15 14.90
N LEU A 153 5.99 -19.76 16.16
CA LEU A 153 7.28 -19.90 16.84
C LEU A 153 7.49 -21.33 17.35
N GLU A 154 8.65 -21.90 17.04
CA GLU A 154 9.12 -23.13 17.67
C GLU A 154 9.30 -22.95 19.19
N ILE A 155 9.20 -24.04 19.95
CA ILE A 155 9.26 -24.04 21.41
C ILE A 155 10.52 -23.33 21.97
N PRO A 156 11.74 -23.59 21.45
CA PRO A 156 12.95 -22.91 21.93
C PRO A 156 12.90 -21.40 21.74
N ASP A 157 12.44 -20.93 20.58
CA ASP A 157 12.33 -19.49 20.29
C ASP A 157 11.24 -18.82 21.11
N LYS A 158 10.12 -19.51 21.32
CA LYS A 158 9.03 -19.04 22.18
C LYS A 158 9.52 -18.86 23.63
N ALA A 159 10.20 -19.87 24.17
CA ALA A 159 10.76 -19.81 25.52
C ALA A 159 11.84 -18.72 25.65
N ARG A 160 12.70 -18.56 24.63
CA ARG A 160 13.71 -17.49 24.59
C ARG A 160 13.08 -16.09 24.60
N LEU A 161 12.06 -15.85 23.77
CA LEU A 161 11.34 -14.57 23.72
C LEU A 161 10.60 -14.29 25.03
N ASP A 162 9.95 -15.29 25.62
CA ASP A 162 9.34 -15.15 26.94
C ASP A 162 10.42 -14.82 28.01
N GLY A 163 11.61 -15.39 27.88
CA GLY A 163 12.80 -15.04 28.68
C GLY A 163 13.28 -13.59 28.49
N GLU A 164 13.31 -13.11 27.25
CA GLU A 164 13.65 -11.71 26.95
C GLU A 164 12.66 -10.73 27.57
N TYR A 165 11.37 -11.08 27.60
CA TYR A 165 10.37 -10.33 28.32
C TYR A 165 10.69 -10.25 29.81
N VAL A 166 11.04 -11.37 30.44
CA VAL A 166 11.43 -11.39 31.87
C VAL A 166 12.66 -10.52 32.13
N LYS A 167 13.67 -10.57 31.26
CA LYS A 167 14.90 -9.76 31.39
C LYS A 167 14.64 -8.26 31.32
N HIS A 168 13.65 -7.83 30.53
CA HIS A 168 13.33 -6.42 30.31
C HIS A 168 12.02 -5.99 31.00
N LEU A 169 11.57 -6.76 32.00
CA LEU A 169 10.29 -6.58 32.64
C LEU A 169 10.19 -5.17 33.26
N GLY A 170 9.25 -4.40 32.74
CA GLY A 170 9.11 -2.98 33.05
C GLY A 170 7.98 -2.31 32.25
N PRO A 171 7.57 -1.10 32.64
CA PRO A 171 6.38 -0.43 32.07
C PRO A 171 6.50 -0.21 30.56
N TRP A 172 7.71 0.03 30.06
CA TRP A 172 7.96 0.21 28.63
C TRP A 172 7.78 -1.10 27.83
N MET A 173 8.27 -2.22 28.38
CA MET A 173 8.13 -3.52 27.73
C MET A 173 6.66 -3.96 27.72
N ASP A 174 5.94 -3.72 28.81
CA ASP A 174 4.50 -3.96 28.89
C ASP A 174 3.71 -3.11 27.89
N LEU A 175 4.01 -1.82 27.79
CA LEU A 175 3.36 -0.94 26.82
C LEU A 175 3.64 -1.40 25.38
N LYS A 176 4.88 -1.82 25.09
CA LYS A 176 5.27 -2.35 23.78
C LYS A 176 4.49 -3.62 23.44
N CYS A 177 4.37 -4.56 24.37
CA CYS A 177 3.58 -5.78 24.18
C CYS A 177 2.09 -5.44 23.99
N PHE A 178 1.54 -4.56 24.81
CA PHE A 178 0.13 -4.15 24.74
C PHE A 178 -0.20 -3.49 23.39
N LEU A 179 0.60 -2.50 22.96
CA LEU A 179 0.41 -1.83 21.67
C LEU A 179 0.67 -2.76 20.49
N GLY A 180 1.68 -3.63 20.58
CA GLY A 180 1.94 -4.65 19.57
C GLY A 180 0.79 -5.64 19.42
N THR A 181 0.07 -5.91 20.50
CA THR A 181 -1.12 -6.77 20.50
C THR A 181 -2.31 -6.08 19.88
N ILE A 182 -2.53 -4.80 20.18
CA ILE A 182 -3.54 -3.99 19.50
C ILE A 182 -3.26 -4.02 18.00
N GLY A 183 -2.00 -3.84 17.59
CA GLY A 183 -1.54 -4.08 16.22
C GLY A 183 -1.94 -5.46 15.72
N SER A 184 -1.38 -6.54 16.26
CA SER A 184 -1.62 -7.93 15.82
C SER A 184 -3.10 -8.36 15.79
N VAL A 185 -3.94 -7.95 16.77
CA VAL A 185 -5.38 -8.28 16.82
C VAL A 185 -6.17 -7.50 15.78
N LEU A 186 -5.89 -6.20 15.63
CA LEU A 186 -6.47 -5.38 14.56
C LEU A 186 -6.00 -5.84 13.18
N MET A 187 -4.81 -6.44 13.14
CA MET A 187 -4.15 -6.90 11.94
C MET A 187 -4.56 -8.31 11.49
N HIS A 188 -5.27 -9.06 12.35
CA HIS A 188 -5.66 -10.46 12.13
C HIS A 188 -4.50 -11.35 11.65
N ASP A 189 -3.26 -10.94 11.94
CA ASP A 189 -2.04 -11.67 11.60
C ASP A 189 -2.01 -12.97 12.40
N GLY A 190 -2.00 -14.10 11.68
CA GLY A 190 -1.61 -15.40 12.23
C GLY A 190 -2.60 -16.09 13.18
N VAL A 191 -3.92 -16.02 12.94
CA VAL A 191 -4.84 -16.97 13.60
C VAL A 191 -4.77 -18.30 12.86
N VAL A 192 -3.72 -19.07 13.13
CA VAL A 192 -3.63 -20.50 12.80
C VAL A 192 -3.94 -21.26 14.08
N GLU A 193 -4.97 -22.11 14.05
CA GLU A 193 -5.36 -22.90 15.22
C GLU A 193 -4.29 -23.93 15.55
N GLY A 194 -3.36 -23.57 16.43
CA GLY A 194 -2.44 -24.49 17.13
C GLY A 194 -1.47 -25.25 16.23
N GLY A 195 -0.21 -24.84 16.24
CA GLY A 195 0.90 -25.64 15.70
C GLY A 195 1.70 -24.91 14.63
N THR A 196 3.02 -25.10 14.72
CA THR A 196 4.09 -24.60 13.85
C THR A 196 3.80 -24.84 12.37
N GLY A 197 4.10 -23.83 11.56
CA GLY A 197 3.45 -23.56 10.29
C GLY A 197 3.71 -24.56 9.17
N GLU A 198 2.74 -24.64 8.27
CA GLU A 198 2.91 -24.92 6.84
C GLU A 198 1.66 -24.43 6.08
N LEU A 199 1.87 -23.75 4.94
CA LEU A 199 0.89 -23.05 4.11
C LEU A 199 0.39 -23.93 2.96
N ASN A 200 -0.87 -23.80 2.56
CA ASN A 200 -1.33 -24.00 1.18
C ASN A 200 -2.52 -23.07 0.86
N LYS A 201 -2.47 -22.40 -0.30
CA LYS A 201 -3.51 -21.51 -0.86
C LYS A 201 -4.11 -22.17 -2.10
N GLU A 202 -5.43 -22.08 -2.25
CA GLU A 202 -6.14 -22.26 -3.53
C GLU A 202 -7.01 -21.01 -3.77
N ASP A 203 -7.00 -20.52 -5.02
CA ASP A 203 -7.66 -19.28 -5.48
C ASP A 203 -9.02 -19.57 -6.15
N GLU A 204 -10.03 -18.73 -5.87
CA GLU A 204 -11.31 -18.69 -6.59
C GLU A 204 -11.45 -17.35 -7.34
N GLU A 205 -11.60 -17.39 -8.67
CA GLU A 205 -11.88 -16.21 -9.53
C GLU A 205 -13.38 -16.02 -9.80
N THR A 206 -13.87 -14.78 -9.90
CA THR A 206 -15.30 -14.43 -10.09
C THR A 206 -15.62 -13.73 -11.42
N GLU A 207 -16.87 -13.84 -11.88
CA GLU A 207 -17.37 -13.47 -13.23
C GLU A 207 -17.18 -12.00 -13.66
N ALA A 208 -17.08 -11.03 -12.73
CA ALA A 208 -16.83 -9.62 -13.05
C ALA A 208 -15.49 -9.39 -13.77
N HIS A 209 -14.54 -10.32 -13.62
CA HIS A 209 -13.24 -10.29 -14.28
C HIS A 209 -13.35 -10.44 -15.81
N LYS A 210 -14.34 -11.16 -16.34
CA LYS A 210 -14.42 -11.44 -17.78
C LYS A 210 -14.87 -10.24 -18.61
N SER A 211 -15.76 -9.38 -18.10
CA SER A 211 -16.31 -8.26 -18.88
C SER A 211 -15.35 -7.07 -19.00
N GLU A 212 -14.59 -6.76 -17.95
CA GLU A 212 -13.63 -5.64 -17.94
C GLU A 212 -12.42 -5.94 -18.85
N THR A 213 -11.90 -7.16 -18.82
CA THR A 213 -10.79 -7.58 -19.70
C THR A 213 -11.19 -7.57 -21.18
N ALA A 214 -12.42 -7.97 -21.52
CA ALA A 214 -12.94 -7.96 -22.89
C ALA A 214 -13.10 -6.52 -23.47
N GLN A 215 -13.43 -5.53 -22.65
CA GLN A 215 -13.51 -4.13 -23.10
C GLN A 215 -12.11 -3.54 -23.39
N SER A 216 -11.11 -3.85 -22.56
CA SER A 216 -9.73 -3.39 -22.82
C SER A 216 -9.13 -4.03 -24.07
N SER A 217 -9.39 -5.32 -24.33
CA SER A 217 -8.95 -5.98 -25.56
C SER A 217 -9.60 -5.38 -26.80
N ALA A 218 -10.91 -5.09 -26.75
CA ALA A 218 -11.63 -4.44 -27.85
C ALA A 218 -11.08 -3.03 -28.16
N LYS A 219 -10.81 -2.21 -27.13
CA LYS A 219 -10.19 -0.88 -27.33
C LYS A 219 -8.81 -0.98 -27.99
N LYS A 220 -7.99 -1.96 -27.62
CA LYS A 220 -6.67 -2.19 -28.24
C LYS A 220 -6.79 -2.60 -29.71
N GLU A 221 -7.73 -3.47 -30.06
CA GLU A 221 -7.97 -3.87 -31.46
C GLU A 221 -8.41 -2.69 -32.34
N THR A 222 -9.30 -1.83 -31.84
CA THR A 222 -9.70 -0.62 -32.55
C THR A 222 -8.50 0.30 -32.81
N ILE A 223 -7.63 0.49 -31.82
CA ILE A 223 -6.43 1.33 -31.95
C ILE A 223 -5.44 0.78 -32.99
N ALA A 224 -5.29 -0.54 -33.06
CA ALA A 224 -4.45 -1.17 -34.07
C ALA A 224 -4.99 -0.88 -35.48
N LYS A 225 -6.30 -1.07 -35.69
CA LYS A 225 -6.97 -0.77 -36.97
C LYS A 225 -6.89 0.72 -37.34
N ASP A 226 -7.17 1.61 -36.38
CA ASP A 226 -7.07 3.06 -36.59
C ASP A 226 -5.65 3.47 -37.01
N THR A 227 -4.63 2.84 -36.40
CA THR A 227 -3.22 3.13 -36.71
C THR A 227 -2.86 2.63 -38.11
N GLU A 228 -3.27 1.43 -38.48
CA GLU A 228 -3.06 0.90 -39.82
C GLU A 228 -3.72 1.77 -40.88
N GLU A 229 -4.91 2.29 -40.63
CA GLU A 229 -5.64 3.15 -41.55
C GLU A 229 -5.06 4.56 -41.63
N SER A 230 -4.69 5.17 -40.49
CA SER A 230 -4.14 6.53 -40.44
C SER A 230 -2.72 6.66 -40.99
N GLU A 231 -1.90 5.61 -40.84
CA GLU A 231 -0.50 5.62 -41.26
C GLU A 231 -0.25 4.91 -42.59
N LYS A 232 -1.29 4.35 -43.22
CA LYS A 232 -1.19 3.70 -44.52
C LYS A 232 -0.60 4.64 -45.58
N GLY A 233 0.57 4.28 -46.11
CA GLY A 233 1.25 5.06 -47.15
C GLY A 233 2.01 6.29 -46.64
N ARG A 234 2.06 6.53 -45.32
CA ARG A 234 2.91 7.58 -44.74
C ARG A 234 4.37 7.11 -44.64
N ARG A 235 5.30 8.06 -44.65
CA ARG A 235 6.72 7.77 -44.40
C ARG A 235 6.90 7.37 -42.94
N LYS A 236 7.79 6.42 -42.70
CA LYS A 236 8.20 5.99 -41.36
C LYS A 236 8.71 7.19 -40.53
N LYS A 237 8.12 7.45 -39.36
CA LYS A 237 8.55 8.52 -38.45
C LYS A 237 9.76 8.07 -37.62
N LYS A 238 10.81 8.90 -37.59
CA LYS A 238 12.02 8.68 -36.79
C LYS A 238 11.93 9.45 -35.48
N ILE A 239 12.00 8.75 -34.36
CA ILE A 239 11.77 9.29 -33.02
C ILE A 239 13.01 9.04 -32.17
N LEU A 240 13.53 10.10 -31.55
CA LEU A 240 14.60 10.02 -30.57
C LEU A 240 14.04 10.20 -29.15
N ILE A 241 14.16 9.17 -28.32
CA ILE A 241 13.79 9.25 -26.90
C ILE A 241 15.06 9.54 -26.07
N THR A 242 15.11 10.71 -25.44
CA THR A 242 16.25 11.08 -24.58
C THR A 242 16.00 10.74 -23.12
N GLY A 243 17.00 10.20 -22.43
CA GLY A 243 16.85 9.61 -21.09
C GLY A 243 16.68 8.09 -21.17
N SER A 244 17.58 7.44 -21.91
CA SER A 244 17.60 5.97 -22.08
C SER A 244 17.51 5.23 -20.74
N GLY A 245 16.73 4.15 -20.71
CA GLY A 245 16.45 3.36 -19.51
C GLY A 245 15.48 4.01 -18.50
N SER A 246 14.90 5.18 -18.81
CA SER A 246 13.83 5.74 -17.98
C SER A 246 12.54 4.94 -18.12
N TYR A 247 11.79 4.80 -17.02
CA TYR A 247 10.53 4.06 -16.98
C TYR A 247 9.53 4.50 -18.07
N VAL A 248 9.33 5.81 -18.21
CA VAL A 248 8.42 6.37 -19.23
C VAL A 248 8.97 6.15 -20.64
N GLY A 249 10.25 6.45 -20.87
CA GLY A 249 10.87 6.31 -22.18
C GLY A 249 10.82 4.87 -22.70
N THR A 250 11.24 3.90 -21.87
CA THR A 250 11.20 2.47 -22.22
C THR A 250 9.79 1.97 -22.47
N SER A 251 8.79 2.47 -21.73
CA SER A 251 7.40 2.06 -21.95
C SER A 251 6.81 2.62 -23.25
N VAL A 252 7.12 3.88 -23.60
CA VAL A 252 6.71 4.48 -24.87
C VAL A 252 7.44 3.83 -26.04
N GLU A 253 8.74 3.54 -25.90
CA GLU A 253 9.51 2.80 -26.88
C GLU A 253 8.88 1.42 -27.16
N ALA A 254 8.59 0.64 -26.12
CA ALA A 254 7.94 -0.66 -26.25
C ALA A 254 6.56 -0.55 -26.90
N TRP A 255 5.80 0.50 -26.58
CA TRP A 255 4.49 0.73 -27.16
C TRP A 255 4.56 0.99 -28.67
N LEU A 256 5.44 1.89 -29.11
CA LEU A 256 5.61 2.26 -30.52
C LEU A 256 6.21 1.11 -31.35
N LYS A 257 7.06 0.27 -30.75
CA LYS A 257 7.66 -0.90 -31.41
C LYS A 257 6.65 -1.98 -31.82
N GLN A 258 5.41 -1.90 -31.38
CA GLN A 258 4.32 -2.74 -31.91
C GLN A 258 4.03 -2.44 -33.40
N TRP A 259 4.44 -1.28 -33.90
CA TRP A 259 4.24 -0.83 -35.29
C TRP A 259 5.58 -0.45 -35.97
N PRO A 260 6.49 -1.43 -36.18
CA PRO A 260 7.84 -1.18 -36.70
C PRO A 260 7.87 -0.66 -38.14
N GLU A 261 6.78 -0.80 -38.90
CA GLU A 261 6.59 -0.25 -40.24
C GLU A 261 6.38 1.27 -40.21
N TYR A 262 5.74 1.80 -39.17
CA TYR A 262 5.42 3.23 -39.05
C TYR A 262 6.42 4.01 -38.19
N TYR A 263 7.11 3.35 -37.25
CA TYR A 263 8.02 4.02 -36.33
C TYR A 263 9.44 3.43 -36.32
N GLN A 264 10.44 4.30 -36.34
CA GLN A 264 11.81 3.98 -35.94
C GLN A 264 12.09 4.73 -34.63
N VAL A 265 12.44 4.01 -33.58
CA VAL A 265 12.69 4.59 -32.26
C VAL A 265 14.12 4.30 -31.83
N ASP A 266 14.88 5.36 -31.60
CA ASP A 266 16.21 5.29 -30.99
C ASP A 266 16.17 5.91 -29.59
N THR A 267 17.08 5.47 -28.70
CA THR A 267 17.22 6.04 -27.36
C THR A 267 18.61 6.63 -27.15
N LEU A 268 18.69 7.69 -26.35
CA LEU A 268 19.93 8.39 -26.05
C LEU A 268 20.10 8.59 -24.55
N ASP A 269 21.25 8.16 -24.02
CA ASP A 269 21.63 8.47 -22.64
C ASP A 269 22.13 9.92 -22.53
N MET A 270 21.68 10.61 -21.48
CA MET A 270 21.95 12.03 -21.26
C MET A 270 22.83 12.26 -20.01
N ARG A 271 23.32 11.20 -19.37
CA ARG A 271 24.15 11.30 -18.15
C ARG A 271 25.54 11.87 -18.43
N THR A 272 26.12 11.50 -19.58
CA THR A 272 27.41 12.03 -20.03
C THR A 272 27.22 13.16 -21.03
N GLN A 273 28.28 13.84 -21.47
CA GLN A 273 28.15 14.92 -22.45
C GLN A 273 28.06 14.45 -23.91
N THR A 274 28.15 13.14 -24.18
CA THR A 274 28.21 12.58 -25.54
C THR A 274 26.93 12.84 -26.35
N TRP A 275 25.79 13.06 -25.71
CA TRP A 275 24.55 13.39 -26.41
C TRP A 275 24.63 14.70 -27.20
N ARG A 276 25.50 15.64 -26.79
CA ARG A 276 25.65 16.94 -27.48
C ARG A 276 26.18 16.78 -28.90
N THR A 277 27.00 15.75 -29.13
CA THR A 277 27.58 15.42 -30.44
C THR A 277 26.72 14.48 -31.26
N HIS A 278 25.63 13.93 -30.70
CA HIS A 278 24.68 13.11 -31.45
C HIS A 278 23.89 13.99 -32.43
N ASP A 279 23.73 13.52 -33.66
CA ASP A 279 23.02 14.27 -34.72
C ASP A 279 21.51 14.11 -34.56
N PHE A 280 20.80 15.21 -34.29
CA PHE A 280 19.34 15.20 -34.15
C PHE A 280 18.63 15.42 -35.49
N SER A 281 19.33 15.87 -36.54
CA SER A 281 18.72 16.18 -37.85
C SER A 281 18.16 14.94 -38.56
N ALA A 282 18.59 13.75 -38.15
CA ALA A 282 18.08 12.47 -38.63
C ALA A 282 16.68 12.12 -38.10
N TYR A 283 16.15 12.85 -37.12
CA TYR A 283 14.88 12.54 -36.44
C TYR A 283 13.79 13.56 -36.76
N ASP A 284 12.56 13.05 -36.88
CA ASP A 284 11.37 13.89 -37.04
C ASP A 284 10.88 14.42 -35.69
N VAL A 285 11.05 13.61 -34.64
CA VAL A 285 10.56 13.90 -33.29
C VAL A 285 11.64 13.62 -32.24
N VAL A 286 11.76 14.51 -31.28
CA VAL A 286 12.50 14.26 -30.03
C VAL A 286 11.52 14.20 -28.86
N TYR A 287 11.49 13.06 -28.16
CA TYR A 287 10.74 12.90 -26.92
C TYR A 287 11.69 12.95 -25.72
N HIS A 288 11.60 14.05 -24.96
CA HIS A 288 12.46 14.31 -23.82
C HIS A 288 11.85 13.86 -22.50
N VAL A 289 12.39 12.74 -21.99
CA VAL A 289 12.00 12.13 -20.71
C VAL A 289 13.14 12.11 -19.69
N ALA A 290 14.34 12.56 -20.08
CA ALA A 290 15.46 12.73 -19.16
C ALA A 290 15.09 13.74 -18.06
N GLY A 291 15.32 13.37 -16.81
CA GLY A 291 14.97 14.20 -15.68
C GLY A 291 15.16 13.47 -14.36
N ILE A 292 15.39 14.23 -13.30
CA ILE A 292 15.36 13.72 -11.93
C ILE A 292 13.91 13.80 -11.44
N ALA A 293 13.33 12.66 -11.10
CA ALA A 293 11.99 12.52 -10.54
C ALA A 293 12.05 12.03 -9.08
N HIS A 294 10.92 12.12 -8.37
CA HIS A 294 10.76 11.63 -6.98
C HIS A 294 11.68 12.31 -5.94
N ALA A 295 11.85 13.63 -6.05
CA ALA A 295 12.66 14.40 -5.12
C ALA A 295 12.22 14.25 -3.66
N ASP A 296 13.17 14.06 -2.75
CA ASP A 296 12.97 14.38 -1.34
C ASP A 296 12.93 15.90 -1.21
N VAL A 297 11.71 16.45 -1.16
CA VAL A 297 11.46 17.89 -1.01
C VAL A 297 11.65 18.36 0.45
N GLY A 298 12.22 17.51 1.31
CA GLY A 298 12.62 17.83 2.68
C GLY A 298 13.96 18.60 2.75
N GLN A 299 14.87 18.16 3.62
CA GLN A 299 16.19 18.78 3.77
C GLN A 299 17.16 18.26 2.70
N VAL A 300 17.17 18.94 1.55
CA VAL A 300 18.22 18.79 0.53
C VAL A 300 19.24 19.93 0.61
N THR A 301 20.49 19.59 0.31
CA THR A 301 21.61 20.53 0.19
C THR A 301 21.40 21.49 -0.98
N GLU A 302 22.10 22.64 -0.97
CA GLU A 302 22.04 23.60 -2.08
C GLU A 302 22.64 23.01 -3.37
N GLU A 303 23.63 22.13 -3.24
CA GLU A 303 24.24 21.39 -4.35
C GLU A 303 23.23 20.46 -5.02
N GLU A 304 22.46 19.69 -4.24
CA GLU A 304 21.38 18.86 -4.77
C GLU A 304 20.33 19.69 -5.48
N LYS A 305 19.91 20.84 -4.91
CA LYS A 305 18.97 21.75 -5.57
C LYS A 305 19.51 22.25 -6.91
N LYS A 306 20.78 22.67 -6.98
CA LYS A 306 21.42 23.08 -8.24
C LYS A 306 21.42 21.96 -9.27
N GLN A 307 21.62 20.71 -8.85
CA GLN A 307 21.55 19.56 -9.75
C GLN A 307 20.15 19.38 -10.35
N TYR A 308 19.08 19.62 -9.59
CA TYR A 308 17.71 19.61 -10.11
C TYR A 308 17.50 20.65 -11.22
N TYR A 309 17.93 21.90 -11.03
CA TYR A 309 17.83 22.92 -12.07
C TYR A 309 18.69 22.57 -13.29
N ARG A 310 19.92 22.10 -13.08
CA ARG A 310 20.80 21.69 -14.18
C ARG A 310 20.18 20.59 -15.05
N VAL A 311 19.53 19.60 -14.46
CA VAL A 311 18.98 18.45 -15.19
C VAL A 311 17.54 18.70 -15.68
N ASN A 312 16.67 19.25 -14.84
CA ASN A 312 15.25 19.42 -15.19
C ASN A 312 14.96 20.74 -15.91
N THR A 313 15.85 21.74 -15.81
CA THR A 313 15.72 23.03 -16.49
C THR A 313 16.74 23.14 -17.62
N ASP A 314 18.03 23.23 -17.29
CA ASP A 314 19.04 23.65 -18.28
C ASP A 314 19.26 22.60 -19.35
N LEU A 315 19.46 21.34 -18.97
CA LEU A 315 19.60 20.22 -19.91
C LEU A 315 18.37 20.08 -20.81
N ALA A 316 17.17 20.22 -20.27
CA ALA A 316 15.93 20.08 -21.04
C ALA A 316 15.78 21.19 -22.09
N VAL A 317 16.09 22.44 -21.71
CA VAL A 317 16.07 23.59 -22.62
C VAL A 317 17.17 23.46 -23.67
N GLU A 318 18.40 23.11 -23.27
CA GLU A 318 19.53 22.91 -24.18
C GLU A 318 19.21 21.81 -25.21
N THR A 319 18.56 20.72 -24.79
CA THR A 319 18.14 19.64 -25.67
C THR A 319 17.09 20.12 -26.68
N ALA A 320 16.13 20.93 -26.24
CA ALA A 320 15.10 21.50 -27.12
C ALA A 320 15.68 22.51 -28.12
N GLU A 321 16.60 23.37 -27.67
CA GLU A 321 17.31 24.33 -28.52
C GLU A 321 18.16 23.61 -29.58
N LYS A 322 18.87 22.54 -29.21
CA LYS A 322 19.61 21.70 -30.16
C LYS A 322 18.66 21.05 -31.17
N ALA A 323 17.56 20.44 -30.72
CA ALA A 323 16.57 19.83 -31.61
C ALA A 323 16.03 20.85 -32.63
N LYS A 324 15.69 22.06 -32.17
CA LYS A 324 15.23 23.15 -33.03
C LYS A 324 16.30 23.57 -34.04
N LYS A 325 17.53 23.76 -33.58
CA LYS A 325 18.67 24.18 -34.42
C LYS A 325 18.99 23.15 -35.51
N GLU A 326 18.84 21.87 -35.20
CA GLU A 326 19.13 20.75 -36.11
C GLU A 326 17.94 20.34 -36.96
N GLY A 327 16.82 21.08 -36.89
CA GLY A 327 15.69 20.92 -37.81
C GLY A 327 14.72 19.80 -37.46
N VAL A 328 14.73 19.31 -36.22
CA VAL A 328 13.67 18.41 -35.72
C VAL A 328 12.32 19.13 -35.82
N GLN A 329 11.26 18.45 -36.25
CA GLN A 329 9.96 19.08 -36.50
C GLN A 329 9.10 19.19 -35.23
N GLN A 330 9.24 18.23 -34.32
CA GLN A 330 8.44 18.18 -33.09
C GLN A 330 9.28 17.81 -31.87
N PHE A 331 9.05 18.51 -30.76
CA PHE A 331 9.68 18.24 -29.47
C PHE A 331 8.63 18.00 -28.38
N LEU A 332 8.63 16.82 -27.78
CA LEU A 332 7.74 16.45 -26.68
C LEU A 332 8.50 16.53 -25.36
N PHE A 333 8.01 17.30 -24.39
CA PHE A 333 8.61 17.48 -23.07
C PHE A 333 7.72 16.92 -21.95
N MET A 334 8.29 16.08 -21.09
CA MET A 334 7.62 15.59 -19.87
C MET A 334 7.75 16.58 -18.70
N SER A 335 6.71 17.39 -18.55
CA SER A 335 6.43 18.20 -17.36
C SER A 335 5.60 17.39 -16.35
N SER A 336 5.02 18.01 -15.33
CA SER A 336 4.25 17.31 -14.31
C SER A 336 3.28 18.22 -13.57
N MET A 337 2.21 17.64 -13.03
CA MET A 337 1.26 18.30 -12.13
C MET A 337 1.89 18.99 -10.92
N ILE A 338 3.12 18.63 -10.56
CA ILE A 338 3.87 19.28 -9.48
C ILE A 338 4.06 20.79 -9.69
N VAL A 339 3.99 21.31 -10.92
CA VAL A 339 4.06 22.76 -11.19
C VAL A 339 2.90 23.53 -10.55
N TYR A 340 1.84 22.83 -10.14
CA TYR A 340 0.68 23.38 -9.43
C TYR A 340 0.71 23.14 -7.91
N SER A 341 1.81 22.62 -7.35
CA SER A 341 1.82 22.14 -5.96
C SER A 341 1.57 23.21 -4.88
N GLY A 342 1.74 24.49 -5.22
CA GLY A 342 1.48 25.65 -4.35
C GLY A 342 0.17 26.38 -4.65
N CYS A 343 -0.65 25.86 -5.57
CA CYS A 343 -2.01 26.33 -5.82
C CYS A 343 -2.91 25.98 -4.62
N LYS A 344 -3.88 26.85 -4.30
CA LYS A 344 -4.84 26.60 -3.20
C LYS A 344 -6.01 25.73 -3.66
N GLU A 345 -6.24 25.72 -4.97
CA GLU A 345 -7.28 24.99 -5.67
C GLU A 345 -7.04 23.49 -5.56
N LYS A 346 -8.07 22.76 -5.10
CA LYS A 346 -8.01 21.29 -5.04
C LYS A 346 -8.13 20.62 -6.42
N LYS A 347 -8.78 21.33 -7.35
CA LYS A 347 -9.03 20.92 -8.73
C LYS A 347 -8.35 21.91 -9.65
N ILE A 348 -7.38 21.43 -10.41
CA ILE A 348 -6.65 22.22 -11.40
C ILE A 348 -7.50 22.29 -12.66
N THR A 349 -7.73 23.51 -13.14
CA THR A 349 -8.53 23.79 -14.35
C THR A 349 -7.66 24.45 -15.41
N LYS A 350 -8.19 24.63 -16.62
CA LYS A 350 -7.51 25.37 -17.69
C LYS A 350 -7.12 26.81 -17.30
N ASN A 351 -7.83 27.40 -16.34
CA ASN A 351 -7.59 28.76 -15.86
C ASN A 351 -6.63 28.80 -14.65
N THR A 352 -6.27 27.64 -14.10
CA THR A 352 -5.37 27.58 -12.94
C THR A 352 -3.95 27.91 -13.38
N ILE A 353 -3.34 28.91 -12.74
CA ILE A 353 -1.98 29.36 -13.05
C ILE A 353 -0.99 28.52 -12.23
N PRO A 354 0.04 27.92 -12.87
CA PRO A 354 1.09 27.18 -12.16
C PRO A 354 1.76 28.02 -11.06
N LYS A 355 1.92 27.41 -9.89
CA LYS A 355 2.59 27.99 -8.74
C LYS A 355 3.30 26.86 -7.98
N PRO A 356 4.56 26.54 -8.32
CA PRO A 356 5.30 25.48 -7.65
C PRO A 356 5.58 25.85 -6.19
N LEU A 357 5.59 24.85 -5.30
CA LEU A 357 5.83 25.03 -3.86
C LEU A 357 7.28 24.76 -3.46
N ASN A 358 8.03 24.03 -4.29
CA ASN A 358 9.39 23.58 -4.02
C ASN A 358 10.27 23.66 -5.27
N PHE A 359 11.59 23.55 -5.07
CA PHE A 359 12.61 23.62 -6.12
C PHE A 359 12.41 22.58 -7.24
N TYR A 360 11.90 21.39 -6.92
CA TYR A 360 11.63 20.37 -7.94
C TYR A 360 10.51 20.82 -8.88
N GLY A 361 9.38 21.28 -8.32
CA GLY A 361 8.29 21.83 -9.12
C GLY A 361 8.69 23.09 -9.88
N ASP A 362 9.52 23.94 -9.27
CA ASP A 362 10.02 25.16 -9.89
C ASP A 362 10.96 24.87 -11.08
N SER A 363 11.90 23.93 -10.94
CA SER A 363 12.79 23.52 -12.03
C SER A 363 12.00 23.03 -13.27
N LYS A 364 10.97 22.22 -13.05
CA LYS A 364 10.07 21.74 -14.11
C LYS A 364 9.26 22.87 -14.72
N TRP A 365 8.75 23.80 -13.90
CA TRP A 365 8.01 24.96 -14.40
C TRP A 365 8.87 25.89 -15.26
N GLN A 366 10.12 26.13 -14.88
CA GLN A 366 11.03 26.95 -15.68
C GLN A 366 11.35 26.30 -17.04
N ALA A 367 11.59 24.98 -17.09
CA ALA A 367 11.75 24.28 -18.38
C ALA A 367 10.48 24.33 -19.22
N ASP A 368 9.33 24.05 -18.61
CA ASP A 368 8.02 24.08 -19.24
C ASP A 368 7.80 25.40 -19.99
N GLN A 369 8.03 26.55 -19.33
CA GLN A 369 7.89 27.87 -19.95
C GLN A 369 8.93 28.14 -21.05
N LYS A 370 10.22 27.87 -20.78
CA LYS A 370 11.31 28.14 -21.73
C LYS A 370 11.18 27.30 -23.00
N ILE A 371 10.82 26.03 -22.88
CA ILE A 371 10.64 25.11 -24.01
C ILE A 371 9.41 25.51 -24.83
N GLN A 372 8.29 25.91 -24.19
CA GLN A 372 7.14 26.46 -24.91
C GLN A 372 7.48 27.69 -25.75
N ALA A 373 8.34 28.58 -25.23
CA ALA A 373 8.77 29.77 -25.96
C ALA A 373 9.60 29.46 -27.22
N LEU A 374 10.11 28.23 -27.36
CA LEU A 374 10.80 27.78 -28.58
C LEU A 374 9.83 27.37 -29.68
N ALA A 375 8.54 27.21 -29.41
CA ALA A 375 7.57 26.79 -30.40
C ALA A 375 7.40 27.84 -31.51
N ASP A 376 7.35 27.38 -32.76
CA ASP A 376 6.99 28.20 -33.93
C ASP A 376 6.32 27.32 -35.00
N GLU A 377 6.09 27.86 -36.20
CA GLU A 377 5.44 27.14 -37.30
C GLU A 377 6.21 25.90 -37.77
N ARG A 378 7.53 25.85 -37.57
CA ARG A 378 8.42 24.76 -38.02
C ARG A 378 8.87 23.85 -36.88
N PHE A 379 8.86 24.36 -35.65
CA PHE A 379 9.24 23.63 -34.45
C PHE A 379 8.04 23.51 -33.51
N LYS A 380 7.32 22.41 -33.62
CA LYS A 380 6.15 22.14 -32.77
C LYS A 380 6.60 21.65 -31.40
N VAL A 381 6.00 22.18 -30.34
CA VAL A 381 6.35 21.82 -28.96
C VAL A 381 5.12 21.28 -28.25
N VAL A 382 5.25 20.09 -27.69
CA VAL A 382 4.22 19.48 -26.85
C VAL A 382 4.74 19.39 -25.43
N VAL A 383 4.00 19.95 -24.48
CA VAL A 383 4.32 19.81 -23.06
C VAL A 383 3.27 18.97 -22.37
N LEU A 384 3.69 17.84 -21.82
CA LEU A 384 2.82 16.89 -21.12
C LEU A 384 2.92 17.15 -19.61
N ARG A 385 1.89 17.77 -19.02
CA ARG A 385 1.78 17.96 -17.57
C ARG A 385 1.04 16.78 -16.96
N SER A 386 1.75 15.65 -16.84
CA SER A 386 1.13 14.40 -16.36
C SER A 386 0.90 14.42 -14.84
N PRO A 387 -0.17 13.75 -14.35
CA PRO A 387 -0.33 13.45 -12.94
C PRO A 387 0.59 12.28 -12.52
N MET A 388 0.27 11.60 -11.42
CA MET A 388 1.03 10.42 -10.99
C MET A 388 0.92 9.29 -12.01
N ILE A 389 2.06 8.93 -12.62
CA ILE A 389 2.15 7.80 -13.55
C ILE A 389 2.38 6.51 -12.76
N TYR A 390 1.70 5.43 -13.14
CA TYR A 390 1.88 4.10 -12.54
C TYR A 390 1.82 2.98 -13.59
N GLY A 391 2.26 1.80 -13.18
CA GLY A 391 2.34 0.59 -13.99
C GLY A 391 3.40 -0.36 -13.46
N LYS A 392 3.55 -1.54 -14.09
CA LYS A 392 4.51 -2.56 -13.66
C LYS A 392 5.93 -2.01 -13.74
N GLY A 393 6.66 -2.03 -12.62
CA GLY A 393 8.02 -1.45 -12.54
C GLY A 393 8.06 0.08 -12.42
N SER A 394 6.91 0.75 -12.22
CA SER A 394 6.89 2.19 -11.94
C SER A 394 7.65 2.54 -10.68
N MET A 395 8.12 3.79 -10.60
CA MET A 395 8.85 4.32 -9.44
C MET A 395 7.98 5.34 -8.67
N GLY A 396 8.36 5.63 -7.42
CA GLY A 396 7.72 6.67 -6.61
C GLY A 396 6.66 6.19 -5.63
N ASN A 397 5.56 6.95 -5.53
CA ASN A 397 4.57 6.76 -4.47
C ASN A 397 3.69 5.53 -4.65
N TYR A 398 3.42 5.14 -5.91
CA TYR A 398 2.54 4.01 -6.20
C TYR A 398 3.12 2.68 -5.66
N PRO A 399 4.39 2.31 -5.93
CA PRO A 399 4.99 1.11 -5.33
C PRO A 399 4.99 1.09 -3.79
N GLN A 400 5.18 2.26 -3.17
CA GLN A 400 5.10 2.37 -1.70
C GLN A 400 3.69 2.07 -1.21
N LEU A 401 2.68 2.62 -1.88
CA LEU A 401 1.27 2.35 -1.60
C LEU A 401 0.92 0.88 -1.84
N ALA A 402 1.40 0.29 -2.93
CA ALA A 402 1.19 -1.12 -3.26
C ALA A 402 1.87 -2.09 -2.28
N LYS A 403 3.04 -1.70 -1.75
CA LYS A 403 3.72 -2.43 -0.66
C LYS A 403 2.93 -2.33 0.65
N LEU A 404 2.35 -1.17 0.95
CA LEU A 404 1.46 -1.01 2.11
C LEU A 404 0.18 -1.81 1.93
N ALA A 405 -0.43 -1.80 0.74
CA ALA A 405 -1.64 -2.54 0.44
C ALA A 405 -1.47 -4.06 0.64
N GLY A 406 -0.30 -4.62 0.32
CA GLY A 406 0.01 -6.04 0.54
C GLY A 406 0.56 -6.38 1.93
N LYS A 407 0.58 -5.44 2.87
CA LYS A 407 1.12 -5.64 4.24
C LYS A 407 0.18 -5.17 5.33
N LEU A 408 -0.54 -4.08 5.07
CA LEU A 408 -1.52 -3.55 5.99
C LEU A 408 -2.77 -4.42 5.91
N PRO A 409 -3.34 -4.82 7.04
CA PRO A 409 -4.59 -5.56 7.11
C PRO A 409 -5.78 -4.67 7.45
N LEU A 410 -5.52 -3.43 7.89
CA LEU A 410 -6.51 -2.39 8.00
C LEU A 410 -6.11 -1.22 7.13
N PHE A 411 -7.07 -0.69 6.38
CA PHE A 411 -6.91 0.57 5.68
C PHE A 411 -8.11 1.48 5.94
N PRO A 412 -7.88 2.77 6.25
CA PRO A 412 -8.97 3.70 6.49
C PRO A 412 -9.77 3.94 5.21
N ILE A 413 -11.10 3.95 5.30
CA ILE A 413 -11.95 4.47 4.23
C ILE A 413 -11.87 5.99 4.28
N VAL A 414 -11.35 6.56 3.20
CA VAL A 414 -11.22 8.00 2.99
C VAL A 414 -11.75 8.36 1.62
N HIS A 415 -12.59 9.38 1.56
CA HIS A 415 -13.08 9.94 0.31
C HIS A 415 -12.15 11.06 -0.15
N ASN A 416 -11.25 10.74 -1.07
CA ASN A 416 -10.46 11.70 -1.84
C ASN A 416 -10.52 11.37 -3.33
N GLN A 417 -10.11 12.32 -4.15
CA GLN A 417 -10.00 12.15 -5.60
C GLN A 417 -8.57 12.40 -6.06
N ARG A 418 -8.05 11.51 -6.92
CA ARG A 418 -6.73 11.66 -7.51
C ARG A 418 -6.77 11.44 -9.01
N SER A 419 -6.12 12.34 -9.74
CA SER A 419 -5.74 12.10 -11.12
C SER A 419 -4.54 11.16 -11.14
N MET A 420 -4.65 10.10 -11.93
CA MET A 420 -3.60 9.12 -12.16
C MET A 420 -3.54 8.81 -13.64
N LEU A 421 -2.40 8.32 -14.11
CA LEU A 421 -2.21 7.97 -15.50
C LEU A 421 -1.50 6.63 -15.59
N TYR A 422 -2.21 5.63 -16.12
CA TYR A 422 -1.60 4.33 -16.41
C TYR A 422 -0.60 4.46 -17.57
N ILE A 423 0.51 3.73 -17.47
CA ILE A 423 1.63 3.88 -18.41
C ILE A 423 1.28 3.57 -19.87
N GLU A 424 0.42 2.58 -20.15
CA GLU A 424 -0.01 2.30 -21.53
C GLU A 424 -0.93 3.40 -22.06
N ASN A 425 -1.79 3.99 -21.20
CA ASN A 425 -2.61 5.14 -21.58
C ASN A 425 -1.73 6.35 -21.94
N LEU A 426 -0.66 6.59 -21.16
CA LEU A 426 0.33 7.63 -21.49
C LEU A 426 1.03 7.33 -22.81
N ALA A 427 1.46 6.09 -23.03
CA ALA A 427 2.17 5.71 -24.24
C ALA A 427 1.29 5.88 -25.49
N GLN A 428 0.03 5.48 -25.40
CA GLN A 428 -0.95 5.76 -26.45
C GLN A 428 -1.16 7.27 -26.65
N PHE A 429 -1.25 8.06 -25.58
CA PHE A 429 -1.38 9.51 -25.70
C PHE A 429 -0.17 10.14 -26.41
N VAL A 430 1.05 9.74 -26.04
CA VAL A 430 2.29 10.20 -26.70
C VAL A 430 2.28 9.83 -28.19
N LYS A 431 1.88 8.61 -28.53
CA LYS A 431 1.68 8.19 -29.93
C LYS A 431 0.72 9.15 -30.66
N ARG A 432 -0.44 9.48 -30.06
CA ARG A 432 -1.39 10.44 -30.65
C ARG A 432 -0.80 11.84 -30.83
N MET A 433 0.01 12.34 -29.88
CA MET A 433 0.70 13.63 -30.03
C MET A 433 1.67 13.63 -31.22
N ILE A 434 2.36 12.51 -31.44
CA ILE A 434 3.33 12.32 -32.52
C ILE A 434 2.61 12.21 -33.87
N ASP A 435 1.59 11.35 -33.96
CA ASP A 435 0.89 11.06 -35.20
C ASP A 435 0.19 12.30 -35.74
N ASN A 436 -0.51 13.01 -34.86
CA ASN A 436 -1.25 14.23 -35.19
C ASN A 436 -0.38 15.49 -35.24
N GLU A 437 0.92 15.36 -34.95
CA GLU A 437 1.87 16.47 -34.90
C GLU A 437 1.33 17.64 -34.08
N GLU A 438 0.86 17.34 -32.88
CA GLU A 438 0.27 18.31 -31.97
C GLU A 438 1.28 19.38 -31.51
N THR A 439 0.75 20.49 -31.01
CA THR A 439 1.52 21.55 -30.36
C THR A 439 0.71 22.15 -29.21
N GLY A 440 1.36 22.54 -28.13
CA GLY A 440 0.73 23.11 -26.94
C GLY A 440 0.93 22.30 -25.66
N VAL A 441 0.09 22.57 -24.66
CA VAL A 441 0.15 21.96 -23.32
C VAL A 441 -1.01 21.00 -23.13
N PHE A 442 -0.70 19.77 -22.74
CA PHE A 442 -1.69 18.71 -22.58
C PHE A 442 -1.64 18.07 -21.19
N PHE A 443 -2.78 17.54 -20.76
CA PHE A 443 -3.01 17.05 -19.40
C PHE A 443 -3.56 15.61 -19.43
N PRO A 444 -2.81 14.63 -19.94
CA PRO A 444 -3.33 13.26 -20.02
C PRO A 444 -3.62 12.70 -18.64
N GLN A 445 -4.77 12.02 -18.48
CA GLN A 445 -5.13 11.29 -17.26
C GLN A 445 -6.08 10.13 -17.59
N ASN A 446 -6.23 9.20 -16.65
CA ASN A 446 -7.21 8.12 -16.75
C ASN A 446 -8.65 8.66 -16.85
N GLU A 447 -9.56 7.84 -17.38
CA GLU A 447 -10.96 8.24 -17.61
C GLU A 447 -11.74 8.63 -16.33
N GLN A 448 -11.27 8.16 -15.17
CA GLN A 448 -11.94 8.33 -13.89
C GLN A 448 -10.96 8.84 -12.84
N TYR A 449 -11.47 9.63 -11.89
CA TYR A 449 -10.73 9.91 -10.67
C TYR A 449 -10.62 8.64 -9.82
N ILE A 450 -9.46 8.44 -9.22
CA ILE A 450 -9.21 7.28 -8.38
C ILE A 450 -9.28 7.70 -6.92
N ASN A 451 -10.07 6.97 -6.14
CA ASN A 451 -10.06 7.06 -4.69
C ASN A 451 -8.88 6.23 -4.13
N THR A 452 -8.19 6.77 -3.12
CA THR A 452 -7.00 6.07 -2.57
C THR A 452 -7.37 4.79 -1.83
N SER A 453 -8.52 4.76 -1.15
CA SER A 453 -9.00 3.58 -0.44
C SER A 453 -9.37 2.46 -1.41
N ASP A 454 -10.10 2.81 -2.48
CA ASP A 454 -10.49 1.85 -3.52
C ASP A 454 -9.28 1.29 -4.26
N LEU A 455 -8.27 2.14 -4.53
CA LEU A 455 -7.01 1.71 -5.13
C LEU A 455 -6.26 0.70 -4.26
N VAL A 456 -6.11 1.00 -2.97
CA VAL A 456 -5.41 0.11 -2.02
C VAL A 456 -6.17 -1.20 -1.85
N GLN A 457 -7.50 -1.15 -1.78
CA GLN A 457 -8.34 -2.35 -1.74
C GLN A 457 -8.14 -3.20 -2.99
N MET A 458 -8.17 -2.60 -4.19
CA MET A 458 -7.96 -3.33 -5.44
C MET A 458 -6.57 -3.98 -5.50
N ILE A 459 -5.52 -3.27 -5.08
CA ILE A 459 -4.15 -3.84 -5.03
C ILE A 459 -4.10 -5.03 -4.05
N ALA A 460 -4.72 -4.91 -2.88
CA ALA A 460 -4.75 -5.99 -1.90
C ALA A 460 -5.48 -7.22 -2.45
N VAL A 461 -6.63 -7.03 -3.13
CA VAL A 461 -7.37 -8.09 -3.80
C VAL A 461 -6.51 -8.81 -4.83
N VAL A 462 -5.84 -8.07 -5.73
CA VAL A 462 -4.97 -8.65 -6.77
C VAL A 462 -3.80 -9.43 -6.17
N LYS A 463 -3.27 -8.99 -5.03
CA LYS A 463 -2.19 -9.69 -4.32
C LYS A 463 -2.64 -10.89 -3.47
N GLY A 464 -3.94 -11.19 -3.45
CA GLY A 464 -4.50 -12.20 -2.53
C GLY A 464 -4.23 -11.85 -1.06
N HIS A 465 -4.20 -10.56 -0.72
CA HIS A 465 -4.02 -10.06 0.64
C HIS A 465 -5.35 -9.58 1.22
N ARG A 466 -5.67 -10.04 2.43
CA ARG A 466 -6.95 -9.72 3.06
C ARG A 466 -6.87 -8.36 3.75
N LEU A 467 -7.42 -7.34 3.10
CA LEU A 467 -7.50 -5.99 3.63
C LEU A 467 -8.90 -5.67 4.14
N VAL A 468 -9.00 -5.26 5.40
CA VAL A 468 -10.24 -4.78 6.01
C VAL A 468 -10.33 -3.26 5.92
N MET A 469 -11.36 -2.77 5.27
CA MET A 469 -11.63 -1.34 5.10
C MET A 469 -12.37 -0.80 6.32
N VAL A 470 -11.80 0.21 6.99
CA VAL A 470 -12.34 0.75 8.25
C VAL A 470 -13.18 2.01 7.96
N PRO A 471 -14.50 2.01 8.19
CA PRO A 471 -15.35 3.18 8.00
C PRO A 471 -15.11 4.24 9.08
N ALA A 472 -15.65 5.45 8.87
CA ALA A 472 -15.64 6.56 9.83
C ALA A 472 -14.23 7.04 10.29
N THR A 473 -13.15 6.67 9.58
CA THR A 473 -11.78 7.11 9.87
C THR A 473 -11.41 8.48 9.29
N GLY A 474 -12.30 9.10 8.52
CA GLY A 474 -12.02 10.37 7.84
C GLY A 474 -11.61 11.51 8.78
N TRP A 475 -12.17 11.56 9.99
CA TRP A 475 -11.81 12.59 10.98
C TRP A 475 -10.40 12.36 11.56
N ILE A 476 -9.99 11.09 11.76
CA ILE A 476 -8.64 10.72 12.20
C ILE A 476 -7.62 11.17 11.16
N ILE A 477 -7.91 10.94 9.89
CA ILE A 477 -7.05 11.33 8.77
C ILE A 477 -6.93 12.86 8.68
N ARG A 478 -8.02 13.60 8.90
CA ARG A 478 -7.99 15.07 9.00
C ARG A 478 -7.14 15.57 10.16
N LEU A 479 -7.17 14.87 11.30
CA LEU A 479 -6.34 15.20 12.46
C LEU A 479 -4.86 14.90 12.19
N MET A 480 -4.56 13.71 11.65
CA MET A 480 -3.20 13.29 11.29
C MET A 480 -2.57 14.25 10.27
N LYS A 481 -3.35 14.78 9.32
CA LYS A 481 -2.88 15.79 8.36
C LYS A 481 -2.40 17.08 9.02
N LYS A 482 -2.91 17.42 10.20
CA LYS A 482 -2.49 18.62 10.97
C LYS A 482 -1.27 18.37 11.86
N ILE A 483 -0.85 17.12 12.03
CA ILE A 483 0.32 16.79 12.86
C ILE A 483 1.58 17.31 12.15
N PRO A 484 2.41 18.15 12.80
CA PRO A 484 3.62 18.67 12.19
C PRO A 484 4.62 17.54 11.89
N GLY A 485 5.45 17.75 10.86
CA GLY A 485 6.48 16.79 10.45
C GLY A 485 6.01 15.72 9.47
N LYS A 486 6.73 14.60 9.40
CA LYS A 486 6.58 13.58 8.35
C LYS A 486 5.18 12.95 8.31
N ILE A 487 4.53 12.77 9.46
CA ILE A 487 3.20 12.15 9.55
C ILE A 487 2.15 12.98 8.81
N GLY A 488 2.07 14.29 9.07
CA GLY A 488 1.13 15.17 8.38
C GLY A 488 1.40 15.29 6.90
N ILE A 489 2.68 15.36 6.50
CA ILE A 489 3.09 15.44 5.09
C ILE A 489 2.69 14.17 4.33
N LEU A 490 3.00 12.98 4.86
CA LEU A 490 2.67 11.71 4.22
C LEU A 490 1.16 11.48 4.17
N THR A 491 0.45 11.78 5.27
CA THR A 491 -1.01 11.69 5.32
C THR A 491 -1.66 12.64 4.30
N GLY A 492 -1.15 13.87 4.20
CA GLY A 492 -1.61 14.86 3.23
C GLY A 492 -1.36 14.44 1.78
N LYS A 493 -0.22 13.82 1.49
CA LYS A 493 0.14 13.31 0.14
C LYS A 493 -0.69 12.07 -0.25
N ALA A 494 -0.99 11.19 0.71
CA ALA A 494 -1.74 9.97 0.44
C ALA A 494 -3.25 10.24 0.29
N PHE A 495 -3.82 11.04 1.20
CA PHE A 495 -5.27 11.22 1.34
C PHE A 495 -5.76 12.63 0.95
N GLY A 496 -4.90 13.45 0.35
CA GLY A 496 -5.29 14.73 -0.24
C GLY A 496 -5.98 14.56 -1.60
N ASP A 497 -6.82 15.52 -1.95
CA ASP A 497 -7.30 15.68 -3.32
C ASP A 497 -6.18 16.24 -4.19
N SER A 498 -6.02 15.70 -5.38
CA SER A 498 -5.08 16.20 -6.38
C SER A 498 -5.59 15.79 -7.76
N VAL A 499 -6.40 16.66 -8.36
CA VAL A 499 -7.07 16.36 -9.64
C VAL A 499 -6.89 17.46 -10.69
N TYR A 500 -6.76 17.04 -11.94
CA TYR A 500 -7.08 17.87 -13.11
C TYR A 500 -8.56 17.76 -13.42
N ASP A 501 -9.17 18.85 -13.91
CA ASP A 501 -10.49 18.75 -14.51
C ASP A 501 -10.51 17.76 -15.68
N MET A 502 -11.49 16.86 -15.72
CA MET A 502 -11.59 15.81 -16.74
C MET A 502 -11.66 16.38 -18.16
N GLN A 503 -12.29 17.54 -18.31
CA GLN A 503 -12.37 18.26 -19.59
C GLN A 503 -10.99 18.66 -20.14
N MET A 504 -9.97 18.84 -19.28
CA MET A 504 -8.60 19.16 -19.75
C MET A 504 -7.89 17.97 -20.38
N SER A 505 -8.44 16.77 -20.18
CA SER A 505 -7.86 15.50 -20.61
C SER A 505 -8.65 14.84 -21.72
N GLU A 506 -9.74 15.48 -22.16
CA GLU A 506 -10.47 15.11 -23.37
C GLU A 506 -9.56 15.33 -24.58
N TYR A 507 -9.59 14.37 -25.50
CA TYR A 507 -8.82 14.42 -26.73
C TYR A 507 -9.68 13.88 -27.87
N LYS A 508 -9.40 14.34 -29.09
CA LYS A 508 -10.18 14.03 -30.30
C LYS A 508 -10.23 12.54 -30.64
N GLU A 509 -9.25 11.78 -30.15
CA GLU A 509 -9.18 10.32 -30.31
C GLU A 509 -9.02 9.65 -28.94
N GLU A 510 -9.54 8.43 -28.81
CA GLU A 510 -9.37 7.64 -27.60
C GLU A 510 -7.89 7.26 -27.40
N TYR A 511 -7.43 7.43 -26.16
CA TYR A 511 -6.09 7.05 -25.71
C TYR A 511 -6.11 6.24 -24.42
N ARG A 512 -7.25 6.15 -23.73
CA ARG A 512 -7.42 5.40 -22.48
C ARG A 512 -7.72 3.94 -22.82
N VAL A 513 -6.67 3.24 -23.23
CA VAL A 513 -6.69 1.83 -23.68
C VAL A 513 -7.00 0.84 -22.56
N CYS A 514 -6.84 1.27 -21.32
CA CYS A 514 -7.03 0.46 -20.13
C CYS A 514 -7.72 1.29 -19.03
N ASP A 515 -8.79 0.74 -18.45
CA ASP A 515 -9.41 1.33 -17.27
C ASP A 515 -8.54 1.16 -16.03
N TRP A 516 -8.92 1.83 -14.94
CA TRP A 516 -8.09 1.87 -13.74
C TRP A 516 -8.04 0.54 -12.97
N LYS A 517 -9.08 -0.30 -13.02
CA LYS A 517 -9.08 -1.60 -12.33
C LYS A 517 -8.22 -2.60 -13.08
N GLU A 518 -8.43 -2.71 -14.39
CA GLU A 518 -7.63 -3.59 -15.25
C GLU A 518 -6.16 -3.19 -15.23
N SER A 519 -5.85 -1.89 -15.23
CA SER A 519 -4.47 -1.44 -15.11
C SER A 519 -3.84 -1.78 -13.77
N VAL A 520 -4.59 -1.82 -12.66
CA VAL A 520 -4.08 -2.33 -11.37
C VAL A 520 -3.81 -3.83 -11.45
N ARG A 521 -4.70 -4.63 -12.06
CA ARG A 521 -4.47 -6.07 -12.27
C ARG A 521 -3.17 -6.31 -13.05
N ARG A 522 -2.97 -5.62 -14.18
CA ARG A 522 -1.75 -5.74 -14.99
C ARG A 522 -0.49 -5.26 -14.29
N THR A 523 -0.65 -4.36 -13.32
CA THR A 523 0.48 -3.78 -12.58
C THR A 523 0.94 -4.70 -11.46
N GLU A 524 0.00 -5.28 -10.72
CA GLU A 524 0.26 -6.01 -9.47
C GLU A 524 0.12 -7.53 -9.58
N GLY A 525 -0.51 -8.02 -10.65
CA GLY A 525 -0.66 -9.44 -10.97
C GLY A 525 0.46 -10.04 -11.82
#